data_AF-A0A1N7NDI6-F1
#
_entry.id   AF-A0A1N7NDI6-F1
#
_cell.length_a   1.000
_cell.length_b   1.000
_cell.length_c   1.000
_cell.angle_alpha   90.00
_cell.angle_beta   90.00
_cell.angle_gamma   90.00
#
_symmetry.space_group_name_H-M   'P 1'
#
loop_
_entity.id
_entity.type
_entity.pdbx_description
1 polymer ?
#
loop_
_entity_poly.entity_id
_entity_poly.type
_entity_poly.pdbx_seq_one_letter_code
_entity_poly.pdbx_strand_id
1 'polypeptide(L)'
;MPRWMKSCLLLLLVGALAACQGVKPALSSQKNSFGPEKYKRGERFVPYSDQVVPPLEELIRRKGFRQYTKIRPYLLGYSYDGTFAAVLVYDSRAKAYRVDLFHTGTHQVQETVYAPGQIKKGGASSSSANLDSSRSEEEELLALTQETLDLGYRIKVPTTPEDHVTHRGIRTSGKQALKFTLKQVGHTAVLKVEKGKDRWELARFPLQKGERLTSRWLVSSSPSPGEKWTVVASAHTEGRQLRPLMYTLDASMLTPDWTEDRLKKRLKTVLGTGAQVAFRGKADSRNRPEFFLAVRGGSFSTNGPGEAPRLSGTVDRFVILDAKGRVCFRGNIAGLVRDEQVLLDPSIPKDPGARYRLLLLEEEQKDSQPIRVLTVDQLNGEGRTVKTYELSWDPEAKSFRYEG
;
A
#
# COMPACT_ATOMS: atom_id res chain seq x y z
N MET A 1 56.56 -36.87 -11.45
CA MET A 1 56.39 -35.54 -12.08
C MET A 1 57.73 -34.82 -12.09
N PRO A 2 58.25 -34.45 -13.28
CA PRO A 2 59.54 -33.79 -13.38
C PRO A 2 59.50 -32.39 -12.74
N ARG A 3 60.60 -31.98 -12.10
CA ARG A 3 60.66 -30.79 -11.22
C ARG A 3 60.32 -29.48 -11.94
N TRP A 4 60.48 -29.41 -13.26
CA TRP A 4 60.11 -28.24 -14.07
C TRP A 4 58.59 -28.07 -14.26
N MET A 5 57.78 -29.14 -14.18
CA MET A 5 56.32 -29.03 -14.23
C MET A 5 55.72 -28.47 -12.93
N LYS A 6 56.40 -28.59 -11.79
CA LYS A 6 55.94 -27.99 -10.52
C LYS A 6 56.18 -26.48 -10.49
N SER A 7 57.23 -26.00 -11.14
CA SER A 7 57.54 -24.57 -11.26
C SER A 7 56.61 -23.84 -12.24
N CYS A 8 56.19 -24.48 -13.35
CA CYS A 8 55.19 -23.90 -14.25
C CYS A 8 53.78 -23.83 -13.63
N LEU A 9 53.40 -24.79 -12.78
CA LEU A 9 52.11 -24.74 -12.09
C LEU A 9 52.05 -23.63 -11.02
N LEU A 10 53.18 -23.32 -10.38
CA LEU A 10 53.26 -22.24 -9.39
C LEU A 10 53.24 -20.84 -10.04
N LEU A 11 53.87 -20.67 -11.21
CA LEU A 11 53.83 -19.40 -11.96
C LEU A 11 52.44 -19.11 -12.55
N LEU A 12 51.68 -20.14 -12.94
CA LEU A 12 50.28 -19.98 -13.35
C LEU A 12 49.34 -19.67 -12.17
N LEU A 13 49.63 -20.17 -10.97
CA LEU A 13 48.85 -19.82 -9.77
C LEU A 13 49.13 -18.39 -9.25
N VAL A 14 50.36 -17.90 -9.37
CA VAL A 14 50.71 -16.51 -9.00
C VAL A 14 50.21 -15.51 -10.05
N GLY A 15 50.18 -15.89 -11.34
CA GLY A 15 49.57 -15.09 -12.41
C GLY A 15 48.04 -14.99 -12.33
N ALA A 16 47.36 -16.04 -11.86
CA ALA A 16 45.90 -16.02 -11.65
C ALA A 16 45.48 -15.21 -10.40
N LEU A 17 46.39 -15.00 -9.45
CA LEU A 17 46.13 -14.18 -8.25
C LEU A 17 46.49 -12.69 -8.45
N ALA A 18 47.31 -12.34 -9.45
CA ALA A 18 47.67 -10.96 -9.77
C ALA A 18 46.76 -10.29 -10.84
N ALA A 19 45.93 -11.04 -11.56
CA ALA A 19 44.97 -10.49 -12.54
C ALA A 19 43.58 -10.15 -11.95
N CYS A 20 43.37 -10.38 -10.65
CA CYS A 20 42.13 -10.01 -9.95
C CYS A 20 42.24 -8.73 -9.10
N GLN A 21 43.36 -8.01 -9.20
CA GLN A 21 43.53 -6.68 -8.59
C GLN A 21 43.97 -5.68 -9.66
N GLY A 22 43.02 -4.90 -10.19
CA GLY A 22 43.38 -3.70 -10.95
C GLY A 22 42.52 -3.33 -12.14
N VAL A 23 41.22 -3.10 -11.93
CA VAL A 23 40.51 -2.06 -12.71
C VAL A 23 39.67 -1.27 -11.73
N LYS A 24 40.08 -0.02 -11.46
CA LYS A 24 39.27 1.00 -10.79
C LYS A 24 38.31 1.59 -11.83
N PRO A 25 36.97 1.43 -11.72
CA PRO A 25 36.07 2.43 -12.26
C PRO A 25 35.98 3.56 -11.24
N ALA A 26 36.24 4.78 -11.71
CA ALA A 26 35.97 6.00 -10.97
C ALA A 26 34.46 6.08 -10.67
N LEU A 27 34.07 5.61 -9.48
CA LEU A 27 32.78 5.91 -8.87
C LEU A 27 32.84 7.35 -8.38
N SER A 28 32.15 8.22 -9.11
CA SER A 28 31.75 9.54 -8.63
C SER A 28 31.06 9.37 -7.28
N SER A 29 31.74 9.84 -6.25
CA SER A 29 31.24 9.97 -4.89
C SER A 29 30.14 11.02 -4.86
N GLN A 30 28.91 10.64 -5.18
CA GLN A 30 27.74 11.33 -4.65
C GLN A 30 27.53 10.83 -3.22
N LYS A 31 28.01 11.63 -2.27
CA LYS A 31 27.70 11.53 -0.83
C LYS A 31 26.18 11.48 -0.63
N ASN A 32 25.62 10.28 -0.53
CA ASN A 32 24.44 10.03 0.28
C ASN A 32 24.93 9.50 1.63
N SER A 33 25.33 10.42 2.49
CA SER A 33 25.66 10.16 3.89
C SER A 33 24.40 9.80 4.67
N PHE A 34 24.05 8.51 4.68
CA PHE A 34 23.36 7.88 5.80
C PHE A 34 24.32 6.88 6.44
N GLY A 35 25.27 7.42 7.22
CA GLY A 35 26.06 6.59 8.13
C GLY A 35 25.17 6.01 9.24
N PRO A 36 25.57 4.89 9.85
CA PRO A 36 24.89 4.40 11.05
C PRO A 36 25.06 5.44 12.15
N GLU A 37 23.96 6.10 12.54
CA GLU A 37 23.96 7.03 13.67
C GLU A 37 24.52 6.30 14.91
N LYS A 38 25.67 6.77 15.40
CA LYS A 38 26.23 6.40 16.71
C LYS A 38 25.31 6.97 17.80
N TYR A 39 24.21 6.29 18.09
CA TYR A 39 23.43 6.56 19.29
C TYR A 39 24.22 6.11 20.51
N LYS A 40 24.38 7.01 21.50
CA LYS A 40 24.92 6.70 22.82
C LYS A 40 24.15 5.51 23.40
N ARG A 41 24.88 4.51 23.90
CA ARG A 41 24.45 3.18 24.39
C ARG A 41 23.58 3.19 25.66
N GLY A 42 22.87 4.28 25.95
CA GLY A 42 21.95 4.40 27.07
C GLY A 42 20.52 4.08 26.65
N GLU A 43 20.13 2.81 26.80
CA GLU A 43 18.76 2.27 26.72
C GLU A 43 17.99 2.60 25.43
N ARG A 44 18.24 1.81 24.39
CA ARG A 44 17.40 1.77 23.19
C ARG A 44 16.04 1.21 23.59
N PHE A 45 14.95 1.93 23.27
CA PHE A 45 13.58 1.41 23.41
C PHE A 45 13.48 0.03 22.74
N VAL A 46 12.97 -0.95 23.49
CA VAL A 46 12.73 -2.31 23.03
C VAL A 46 11.23 -2.44 22.73
N PRO A 47 10.83 -2.45 21.45
CA PRO A 47 9.41 -2.53 21.11
C PRO A 47 8.86 -3.94 21.42
N TYR A 48 7.57 -4.02 21.77
CA TYR A 48 6.85 -5.29 21.94
C TYR A 48 7.42 -6.24 23.02
N SER A 49 7.99 -5.68 24.10
CA SER A 49 8.43 -6.45 25.27
C SER A 49 7.26 -6.96 26.13
N ASP A 50 6.10 -6.31 26.01
CA ASP A 50 4.95 -6.56 26.88
C ASP A 50 4.08 -7.69 26.31
N GLN A 51 3.54 -8.52 27.20
CA GLN A 51 2.62 -9.61 26.82
C GLN A 51 1.18 -9.13 26.66
N VAL A 52 0.90 -7.85 26.93
CA VAL A 52 -0.41 -7.20 26.81
C VAL A 52 -0.25 -5.90 26.04
N VAL A 53 -1.34 -5.40 25.45
CA VAL A 53 -1.33 -4.06 24.84
C VAL A 53 -1.09 -3.03 25.95
N PRO A 54 0.03 -2.28 25.94
CA PRO A 54 0.34 -1.34 27.01
C PRO A 54 -0.61 -0.13 26.93
N PRO A 55 -1.05 0.43 28.08
CA PRO A 55 -1.76 1.71 28.10
C PRO A 55 -0.93 2.81 27.41
N LEU A 56 -1.59 3.70 26.68
CA LEU A 56 -0.89 4.77 25.95
C LEU A 56 -0.06 5.64 26.90
N GLU A 57 -0.59 5.96 28.09
CA GLU A 57 0.11 6.75 29.10
C GLU A 57 1.48 6.17 29.46
N GLU A 58 1.53 4.85 29.64
CA GLU A 58 2.76 4.15 29.95
C GLU A 58 3.71 4.18 28.75
N LEU A 59 3.20 3.81 27.58
CA LEU A 59 3.98 3.71 26.35
C LEU A 59 4.63 5.04 25.96
N ILE A 60 3.89 6.16 26.00
CA ILE A 60 4.41 7.48 25.61
C ILE A 60 5.47 8.02 26.58
N ARG A 61 5.45 7.57 27.84
CA ARG A 61 6.43 7.92 28.87
C ARG A 61 7.70 7.08 28.79
N ARG A 62 7.69 5.95 28.08
CA ARG A 62 8.87 5.09 27.93
C ARG A 62 10.01 5.82 27.24
N LYS A 63 11.18 5.75 27.86
CA LYS A 63 12.41 6.34 27.33
C LYS A 63 12.71 5.78 25.94
N GLY A 64 12.98 6.67 24.99
CA GLY A 64 13.31 6.29 23.61
C GLY A 64 12.09 6.02 22.70
N PHE A 65 10.87 5.95 23.23
CA PHE A 65 9.68 5.64 22.43
C PHE A 65 9.39 6.72 21.37
N ARG A 66 9.50 8.01 21.74
CA ARG A 66 9.35 9.13 20.79
C ARG A 66 10.38 9.08 19.66
N GLN A 67 11.63 8.71 19.96
CA GLN A 67 12.68 8.55 18.96
C GLN A 67 12.38 7.39 18.02
N TYR A 68 11.88 6.27 18.56
CA TYR A 68 11.44 5.12 17.78
C TYR A 68 10.30 5.50 16.81
N THR A 69 9.25 6.12 17.32
CA THR A 69 8.02 6.46 16.56
C THR A 69 8.17 7.61 15.56
N LYS A 70 9.29 8.36 15.63
CA LYS A 70 9.69 9.35 14.62
C LYS A 70 10.27 8.74 13.34
N ILE A 71 10.73 7.49 13.40
CA ILE A 71 11.38 6.82 12.27
C ILE A 71 10.68 5.54 11.85
N ARG A 72 9.77 5.01 12.68
CA ARG A 72 9.03 3.77 12.44
C ARG A 72 7.62 3.86 13.00
N PRO A 73 6.62 3.24 12.35
CA PRO A 73 5.33 3.00 12.99
C PRO A 73 5.48 2.02 14.18
N TYR A 74 4.59 2.12 15.15
CA TYR A 74 4.39 1.15 16.23
C TYR A 74 3.01 0.52 16.08
N LEU A 75 2.93 -0.79 15.89
CA LEU A 75 1.64 -1.50 15.79
C LEU A 75 1.15 -1.78 17.21
N LEU A 76 0.19 -0.99 17.71
CA LEU A 76 -0.30 -1.11 19.09
C LEU A 76 -0.93 -2.48 19.35
N GLY A 77 -1.77 -2.94 18.42
CA GLY A 77 -2.51 -4.19 18.57
C GLY A 77 -3.66 -4.29 17.58
N TYR A 78 -4.48 -5.32 17.78
CA TYR A 78 -5.69 -5.59 17.02
C TYR A 78 -6.93 -5.53 17.91
N SER A 79 -8.09 -5.31 17.29
CA SER A 79 -9.38 -5.58 17.91
C SER A 79 -9.55 -7.08 18.19
N TYR A 80 -10.43 -7.44 19.13
CA TYR A 80 -10.65 -8.84 19.51
C TYR A 80 -11.05 -9.75 18.33
N ASP A 81 -11.88 -9.23 17.42
CA ASP A 81 -12.33 -9.91 16.20
C ASP A 81 -11.34 -9.78 15.03
N GLY A 82 -10.26 -9.01 15.20
CA GLY A 82 -9.27 -8.71 14.17
C GLY A 82 -9.76 -7.79 13.05
N THR A 83 -10.92 -7.16 13.20
CA THR A 83 -11.49 -6.20 12.23
C THR A 83 -10.67 -4.93 12.14
N PHE A 84 -10.04 -4.50 13.23
CA PHE A 84 -9.24 -3.28 13.29
C PHE A 84 -7.82 -3.53 13.77
N ALA A 85 -6.90 -2.71 13.29
CA ALA A 85 -5.53 -2.62 13.78
C ALA A 85 -5.14 -1.16 14.00
N ALA A 86 -4.45 -0.88 15.10
CA ALA A 86 -4.05 0.49 15.46
C ALA A 86 -2.55 0.68 15.26
N VAL A 87 -2.17 1.72 14.49
CA VAL A 87 -0.78 2.07 14.24
C VAL A 87 -0.50 3.47 14.78
N LEU A 88 0.52 3.58 15.62
CA LEU A 88 0.95 4.82 16.26
C LEU A 88 2.24 5.35 15.63
N VAL A 89 2.25 6.64 15.31
CA VAL A 89 3.43 7.41 14.87
C VAL A 89 3.53 8.73 15.62
N TYR A 90 4.74 9.28 15.74
CA TYR A 90 4.91 10.62 16.31
C TYR A 90 4.87 11.68 15.21
N ASP A 91 3.89 12.57 15.26
CA ASP A 91 3.81 13.72 14.36
C ASP A 91 4.57 14.91 14.95
N SER A 92 5.69 15.26 14.32
CA SER A 92 6.54 16.35 14.79
C SER A 92 5.96 17.75 14.57
N ARG A 93 5.00 17.91 13.64
CA ARG A 93 4.31 19.18 13.37
C ARG A 93 3.23 19.43 14.43
N ALA A 94 2.39 18.43 14.67
CA ALA A 94 1.36 18.49 15.72
C ALA A 94 1.95 18.37 17.14
N LYS A 95 3.22 17.98 17.25
CA LYS A 95 3.90 17.64 18.51
C LYS A 95 3.18 16.57 19.34
N ALA A 96 2.37 15.74 18.67
CA ALA A 96 1.50 14.73 19.26
C ALA A 96 1.78 13.34 18.66
N TYR A 97 1.29 12.29 19.31
CA TYR A 97 1.20 10.96 18.71
C TYR A 97 -0.10 10.87 17.91
N ARG A 98 0.01 10.46 16.66
CA ARG A 98 -1.13 10.14 15.81
C ARG A 98 -1.35 8.64 15.84
N VAL A 99 -2.57 8.21 16.11
CA VAL A 99 -2.98 6.81 16.07
C VAL A 99 -3.98 6.64 14.94
N ASP A 100 -3.56 5.92 13.91
CA ASP A 100 -4.38 5.59 12.74
C ASP A 100 -5.03 4.22 12.98
N LEU A 101 -6.36 4.17 12.99
CA LEU A 101 -7.18 2.96 13.13
C LEU A 101 -7.54 2.44 11.74
N PHE A 102 -6.95 1.31 11.36
CA PHE A 102 -7.17 0.70 10.06
C PHE A 102 -8.19 -0.43 10.15
N HIS A 103 -9.15 -0.45 9.24
CA HIS A 103 -10.00 -1.62 9.03
C HIS A 103 -9.21 -2.68 8.25
N THR A 104 -9.03 -3.88 8.79
CA THR A 104 -8.16 -4.92 8.22
C THR A 104 -8.68 -5.49 6.91
N GLY A 105 -10.01 -5.52 6.71
CA GLY A 105 -10.65 -5.94 5.46
C GLY A 105 -10.55 -4.93 4.30
N THR A 106 -10.83 -3.64 4.53
CA THR A 106 -10.77 -2.60 3.47
C THR A 106 -9.40 -1.95 3.34
N HIS A 107 -8.54 -2.13 4.35
CA HIS A 107 -7.21 -1.53 4.50
C HIS A 107 -7.21 0.01 4.56
N GLN A 108 -8.39 0.62 4.73
CA GLN A 108 -8.54 2.07 4.85
C GLN A 108 -8.43 2.49 6.32
N VAL A 109 -8.00 3.74 6.53
CA VAL A 109 -8.06 4.39 7.84
C VAL A 109 -9.52 4.71 8.12
N GLN A 110 -10.08 4.06 9.14
CA GLN A 110 -11.43 4.32 9.62
C GLN A 110 -11.48 5.58 10.46
N GLU A 111 -10.47 5.76 11.31
CA GLU A 111 -10.39 6.90 12.22
C GLU A 111 -8.94 7.26 12.55
N THR A 112 -8.73 8.53 12.89
CA THR A 112 -7.44 9.05 13.34
C THR A 112 -7.66 9.81 14.65
N VAL A 113 -7.03 9.33 15.72
CA VAL A 113 -7.05 9.98 17.04
C VAL A 113 -5.66 10.42 17.45
N TYR A 114 -5.58 11.38 18.38
CA TYR A 114 -4.32 12.00 18.78
C TYR A 114 -4.11 11.91 20.29
N ALA A 115 -2.94 11.43 20.69
CA ALA A 115 -2.49 11.47 22.07
C ALA A 115 -1.40 12.54 22.27
N PRO A 116 -1.32 13.20 23.44
CA PRO A 116 -0.32 14.23 23.70
C PRO A 116 1.11 13.67 23.60
N GLY A 117 2.04 14.47 23.07
CA GLY A 117 3.45 14.07 22.97
C GLY A 117 4.18 14.02 24.32
N GLN A 118 3.66 14.74 25.31
CA GLN A 118 4.12 14.79 26.69
C GLN A 118 2.93 15.13 27.59
N ILE A 119 2.83 14.49 28.75
CA ILE A 119 1.88 14.86 29.79
C ILE A 119 2.66 15.73 30.78
N LYS A 120 2.32 17.01 30.91
CA LYS A 120 2.91 17.85 31.95
C LYS A 120 2.33 17.40 33.29
N LYS A 121 3.18 17.00 34.24
CA LYS A 121 2.73 16.87 35.63
C LYS A 121 2.29 18.26 36.09
N GLY A 122 1.06 18.37 36.57
CA GLY A 122 0.39 19.64 36.88
C GLY A 122 1.30 20.65 37.57
N GLY A 123 1.27 21.88 37.06
CA GLY A 123 1.82 23.03 37.77
C GLY A 123 0.95 23.30 39.00
N ALA A 124 1.43 22.87 40.16
CA ALA A 124 0.95 23.39 41.43
C ALA A 124 1.43 24.84 41.56
N SER A 125 0.69 25.79 40.98
CA SER A 125 0.86 27.22 41.27
C SER A 125 -0.35 28.03 40.80
N SER A 126 -1.44 27.95 41.55
CA SER A 126 -2.05 29.17 42.10
C SER A 126 -3.12 28.77 43.11
N SER A 127 -2.99 29.35 44.28
CA SER A 127 -3.87 29.26 45.43
C SER A 127 -5.33 29.61 45.09
N SER A 128 -6.18 28.60 44.99
CA SER A 128 -7.58 28.71 45.44
C SER A 128 -8.12 27.32 45.71
N ALA A 129 -8.39 27.05 46.98
CA ALA A 129 -9.14 25.88 47.41
C ALA A 129 -10.54 25.95 46.80
N ASN A 130 -10.78 25.17 45.75
CA ASN A 130 -12.09 24.64 45.42
C ASN A 130 -11.89 23.28 44.77
N LEU A 131 -12.56 22.28 45.35
CA LEU A 131 -12.66 20.93 44.82
C LEU A 131 -13.40 20.98 43.48
N ASP A 132 -12.65 20.95 42.39
CA ASP A 132 -13.01 20.15 41.22
C ASP A 132 -11.70 19.76 40.56
N SER A 133 -11.46 18.46 40.49
CA SER A 133 -10.29 17.85 39.85
C SER A 133 -10.34 18.11 38.35
N SER A 134 -9.97 19.31 37.92
CA SER A 134 -9.80 19.64 36.51
C SER A 134 -8.57 18.88 36.01
N ARG A 135 -8.82 17.76 35.32
CA ARG A 135 -7.80 17.10 34.51
C ARG A 135 -7.27 18.11 33.52
N SER A 136 -5.96 18.10 33.29
CA SER A 136 -5.39 18.93 32.21
C SER A 136 -5.95 18.51 30.86
N GLU A 137 -6.01 19.44 29.89
CA GLU A 137 -6.47 19.14 28.53
C GLU A 137 -5.67 17.97 27.91
N GLU A 138 -4.37 17.85 28.22
CA GLU A 138 -3.55 16.73 27.77
C GLU A 138 -3.97 15.40 28.40
N GLU A 139 -4.33 15.39 29.69
CA GLU A 139 -4.84 14.20 30.38
C GLU A 139 -6.23 13.80 29.87
N GLU A 140 -7.10 14.76 29.57
CA GLU A 140 -8.41 14.51 28.98
C GLU A 140 -8.28 13.94 27.57
N LEU A 141 -7.44 14.54 26.71
CA LEU A 141 -7.18 14.02 25.36
C LEU A 141 -6.59 12.60 25.39
N LEU A 142 -5.67 12.34 26.31
CA LEU A 142 -5.10 11.00 26.49
C LEU A 142 -6.15 9.99 26.95
N ALA A 143 -6.99 10.37 27.91
CA ALA A 143 -8.07 9.53 28.41
C ALA A 143 -9.08 9.21 27.31
N LEU A 144 -9.52 10.22 26.54
CA LEU A 144 -10.40 10.05 25.39
C LEU A 144 -9.78 9.12 24.35
N THR A 145 -8.50 9.33 24.01
CA THR A 145 -7.80 8.48 23.04
C THR A 145 -7.71 7.03 23.51
N GLN A 146 -7.40 6.83 24.80
CA GLN A 146 -7.36 5.50 25.40
C GLN A 146 -8.76 4.85 25.39
N GLU A 147 -9.81 5.60 25.69
CA GLU A 147 -11.19 5.15 25.65
C GLU A 147 -11.63 4.75 24.23
N THR A 148 -11.29 5.55 23.21
CA THR A 148 -11.55 5.20 21.81
C THR A 148 -10.88 3.88 21.43
N LEU A 149 -9.62 3.67 21.84
CA LEU A 149 -8.91 2.41 21.57
C LEU A 149 -9.53 1.23 22.31
N ASP A 150 -9.88 1.42 23.59
CA ASP A 150 -10.28 0.32 24.47
C ASP A 150 -11.75 -0.06 24.35
N LEU A 151 -12.64 0.92 24.24
CA LEU A 151 -14.09 0.73 24.22
C LEU A 151 -14.65 0.84 22.80
N GLY A 152 -14.20 1.85 22.04
CA GLY A 152 -14.64 2.10 20.67
C GLY A 152 -14.23 0.97 19.72
N TYR A 153 -12.92 0.76 19.58
CA TYR A 153 -12.35 -0.21 18.65
C TYR A 153 -11.85 -1.50 19.30
N ARG A 154 -11.85 -1.57 20.65
CA ARG A 154 -11.48 -2.75 21.43
C ARG A 154 -10.10 -3.30 21.10
N ILE A 155 -9.13 -2.42 20.88
CA ILE A 155 -7.72 -2.75 20.59
C ILE A 155 -7.07 -3.36 21.84
N LYS A 156 -7.20 -4.67 21.98
CA LYS A 156 -6.78 -5.41 23.20
C LYS A 156 -5.86 -6.57 22.89
N VAL A 157 -5.72 -6.98 21.63
CA VAL A 157 -4.89 -8.14 21.28
C VAL A 157 -3.46 -7.69 21.00
N PRO A 158 -2.48 -8.13 21.82
CA PRO A 158 -1.08 -7.75 21.65
C PRO A 158 -0.49 -8.34 20.36
N THR A 159 0.59 -7.75 19.90
CA THR A 159 1.30 -8.16 18.68
C THR A 159 2.80 -8.12 18.88
N THR A 160 3.50 -9.02 18.20
CA THR A 160 4.96 -9.11 18.17
C THR A 160 5.43 -9.08 16.71
N PRO A 161 5.30 -7.94 16.01
CA PRO A 161 5.69 -7.85 14.62
C PRO A 161 7.20 -8.02 14.46
N GLU A 162 7.59 -8.69 13.39
CA GLU A 162 8.97 -8.75 12.93
C GLU A 162 9.35 -7.43 12.24
N ASP A 163 10.41 -6.76 12.71
CA ASP A 163 10.96 -5.54 12.11
C ASP A 163 12.02 -5.89 11.05
N HIS A 164 11.74 -5.53 9.81
CA HIS A 164 12.59 -5.81 8.66
C HIS A 164 13.15 -4.52 8.08
N VAL A 165 14.48 -4.47 7.89
CA VAL A 165 15.18 -3.33 7.28
C VAL A 165 15.66 -3.72 5.89
N THR A 166 14.77 -3.66 4.90
CA THR A 166 15.09 -4.16 3.56
C THR A 166 14.28 -3.48 2.46
N HIS A 167 14.90 -3.37 1.28
CA HIS A 167 14.23 -3.07 0.02
C HIS A 167 13.92 -4.34 -0.79
N ARG A 168 14.33 -5.50 -0.28
CA ARG A 168 14.31 -6.83 -0.92
C ARG A 168 13.40 -7.72 -0.07
N GLY A 169 12.36 -8.28 -0.68
CA GLY A 169 11.18 -8.79 0.01
C GLY A 169 11.40 -9.70 1.24
N ILE A 170 10.38 -9.73 2.10
CA ILE A 170 10.35 -10.42 3.39
C ILE A 170 9.69 -11.78 3.22
N ARG A 171 10.31 -12.83 3.76
CA ARG A 171 9.69 -14.16 3.84
C ARG A 171 9.05 -14.34 5.20
N THR A 172 7.80 -14.77 5.23
CA THR A 172 7.13 -15.12 6.49
C THR A 172 7.62 -16.45 7.03
N SER A 173 7.65 -16.55 8.36
CA SER A 173 7.79 -17.79 9.10
C SER A 173 6.43 -18.52 9.12
N GLY A 174 6.39 -19.85 8.93
CA GLY A 174 5.12 -20.62 8.97
C GLY A 174 5.01 -21.73 7.94
N LYS A 175 3.86 -22.44 7.93
CA LYS A 175 3.58 -23.58 7.04
C LYS A 175 3.55 -23.18 5.56
N GLN A 176 3.15 -21.93 5.26
CA GLN A 176 3.20 -21.36 3.92
C GLN A 176 4.19 -20.20 3.89
N ALA A 177 5.35 -20.44 3.29
CA ALA A 177 6.35 -19.39 3.08
C ALA A 177 5.85 -18.41 2.00
N LEU A 178 5.32 -17.27 2.45
CA LEU A 178 4.95 -16.15 1.58
C LEU A 178 6.13 -15.20 1.48
N LYS A 179 6.31 -14.58 0.32
CA LYS A 179 7.31 -13.54 0.11
C LYS A 179 6.65 -12.21 -0.24
N PHE A 180 6.65 -11.29 0.70
CA PHE A 180 6.13 -9.93 0.52
C PHE A 180 7.19 -9.02 -0.08
N THR A 181 6.82 -8.18 -1.04
CA THR A 181 7.69 -7.17 -1.62
C THR A 181 6.93 -5.86 -1.79
N LEU A 182 7.38 -4.79 -1.15
CA LEU A 182 6.87 -3.44 -1.31
C LEU A 182 7.92 -2.57 -2.01
N LYS A 183 7.56 -1.95 -3.14
CA LYS A 183 8.48 -1.10 -3.91
C LYS A 183 7.78 0.17 -4.37
N GLN A 184 8.51 1.27 -4.36
CA GLN A 184 8.06 2.52 -4.97
C GLN A 184 8.22 2.45 -6.50
N VAL A 185 7.15 2.71 -7.23
CA VAL A 185 7.07 2.81 -8.69
C VAL A 185 6.43 4.16 -9.00
N GLY A 186 7.24 5.15 -9.38
CA GLY A 186 6.78 6.53 -9.53
C GLY A 186 6.22 7.10 -8.22
N HIS A 187 4.96 7.54 -8.26
CA HIS A 187 4.21 8.09 -7.12
C HIS A 187 3.36 7.04 -6.40
N THR A 188 3.70 5.75 -6.50
CA THR A 188 2.94 4.67 -5.85
C THR A 188 3.89 3.70 -5.16
N ALA A 189 3.56 3.26 -3.94
CA ALA A 189 4.17 2.09 -3.32
C ALA A 189 3.31 0.85 -3.61
N VAL A 190 3.89 -0.16 -4.24
CA VAL A 190 3.18 -1.36 -4.71
C VAL A 190 3.57 -2.55 -3.86
N LEU A 191 2.59 -3.13 -3.16
CA LEU A 191 2.75 -4.34 -2.36
C LEU A 191 2.42 -5.56 -3.21
N LYS A 192 3.35 -6.52 -3.24
CA LYS A 192 3.20 -7.81 -3.92
C LYS A 192 3.47 -8.95 -2.96
N VAL A 193 2.86 -10.11 -3.24
CA VAL A 193 3.16 -11.36 -2.56
C VAL A 193 3.47 -12.45 -3.57
N GLU A 194 4.42 -13.32 -3.25
CA GLU A 194 4.79 -14.49 -4.04
C GLU A 194 4.62 -15.77 -3.18
N LYS A 195 4.05 -16.82 -3.78
CA LYS A 195 3.93 -18.18 -3.20
C LYS A 195 4.36 -19.18 -4.27
N GLY A 196 5.55 -19.73 -4.14
CA GLY A 196 6.14 -20.58 -5.18
C GLY A 196 6.39 -19.78 -6.47
N LYS A 197 5.77 -20.20 -7.59
CA LYS A 197 5.84 -19.51 -8.88
C LYS A 197 4.78 -18.42 -9.03
N ASP A 198 3.73 -18.49 -8.23
CA ASP A 198 2.58 -17.61 -8.32
C ASP A 198 2.86 -16.27 -7.63
N ARG A 199 2.36 -15.19 -8.24
CA ARG A 199 2.59 -13.81 -7.80
C ARG A 199 1.32 -13.00 -7.90
N TRP A 200 1.11 -12.14 -6.93
CA TRP A 200 -0.06 -11.30 -6.82
C TRP A 200 0.34 -9.88 -6.45
N GLU A 201 -0.32 -8.89 -7.05
CA GLU A 201 -0.28 -7.50 -6.58
C GLU A 201 -1.45 -7.28 -5.62
N LEU A 202 -1.11 -7.01 -4.35
CA LEU A 202 -2.08 -6.91 -3.26
C LEU A 202 -2.63 -5.50 -3.10
N ALA A 203 -1.73 -4.51 -3.12
CA ALA A 203 -2.10 -3.12 -2.87
C ALA A 203 -1.22 -2.14 -3.63
N ARG A 204 -1.80 -0.97 -3.90
CA ARG A 204 -1.12 0.20 -4.44
C ARG A 204 -1.43 1.39 -3.53
N PHE A 205 -0.44 1.84 -2.79
CA PHE A 205 -0.54 3.02 -1.94
C PHE A 205 -0.05 4.24 -2.73
N PRO A 206 -0.91 5.21 -3.06
CA PRO A 206 -0.43 6.45 -3.65
C PRO A 206 0.45 7.18 -2.64
N LEU A 207 1.49 7.83 -3.16
CA LEU A 207 2.41 8.67 -2.41
C LEU A 207 2.14 10.12 -2.80
N GLN A 208 2.00 10.99 -1.81
CA GLN A 208 1.86 12.42 -2.02
C GLN A 208 3.14 13.00 -2.64
N LYS A 209 3.03 14.20 -3.21
CA LYS A 209 4.19 14.89 -3.79
C LYS A 209 5.29 15.05 -2.73
N GLY A 210 6.49 14.55 -3.06
CA GLY A 210 7.65 14.58 -2.15
C GLY A 210 7.71 13.44 -1.14
N GLU A 211 6.71 12.55 -1.08
CA GLU A 211 6.78 11.36 -0.24
C GLU A 211 7.71 10.29 -0.84
N ARG A 212 8.44 9.62 0.06
CA ARG A 212 9.29 8.47 -0.26
C ARG A 212 8.99 7.31 0.66
N LEU A 213 8.97 6.10 0.10
CA LEU A 213 8.80 4.88 0.88
C LEU A 213 10.01 4.64 1.79
N THR A 214 9.77 4.25 3.05
CA THR A 214 10.84 3.86 3.98
C THR A 214 11.32 2.43 3.72
N SER A 215 12.56 2.14 4.11
CA SER A 215 13.17 0.81 4.00
C SER A 215 12.80 -0.13 5.15
N ARG A 216 11.89 0.26 6.04
CA ARG A 216 11.60 -0.43 7.30
C ARG A 216 10.14 -0.81 7.37
N TRP A 217 9.86 -2.10 7.44
CA TRP A 217 8.51 -2.63 7.46
C TRP A 217 8.34 -3.51 8.69
N LEU A 218 7.12 -3.55 9.21
CA LEU A 218 6.67 -4.48 10.22
C LEU A 218 5.82 -5.54 9.54
N VAL A 219 6.03 -6.81 9.90
CA VAL A 219 5.17 -7.92 9.48
C VAL A 219 4.68 -8.63 10.72
N SER A 220 3.37 -8.80 10.84
CA SER A 220 2.73 -9.48 11.97
C SER A 220 1.72 -10.47 11.44
N SER A 221 1.68 -11.68 12.02
CA SER A 221 0.52 -12.56 11.88
C SER A 221 -0.61 -11.99 12.72
N SER A 222 -1.79 -11.80 12.13
CA SER A 222 -2.99 -11.45 12.90
C SER A 222 -3.30 -12.60 13.87
N PRO A 223 -3.78 -12.30 15.09
CA PRO A 223 -4.23 -13.31 16.06
C PRO A 223 -5.48 -14.09 15.60
N SER A 224 -6.19 -13.63 14.57
CA SER A 224 -7.38 -14.31 14.05
C SER A 224 -7.06 -15.70 13.47
N PRO A 225 -8.00 -16.67 13.53
CA PRO A 225 -7.88 -17.92 12.78
C PRO A 225 -7.79 -17.66 11.28
N GLY A 226 -6.97 -18.46 10.58
CA GLY A 226 -6.59 -18.23 9.19
C GLY A 226 -5.26 -17.50 9.11
N GLU A 227 -4.38 -17.91 8.19
CA GLU A 227 -3.02 -17.34 8.03
C GLU A 227 -3.09 -15.90 7.51
N LYS A 228 -3.52 -14.96 8.36
CA LYS A 228 -3.63 -13.55 8.06
C LYS A 228 -2.31 -12.83 8.40
N TRP A 229 -1.82 -12.04 7.46
CA TRP A 229 -0.54 -11.33 7.57
C TRP A 229 -0.75 -9.84 7.38
N THR A 230 -0.42 -9.06 8.39
CA THR A 230 -0.41 -7.60 8.33
C THR A 230 0.98 -7.09 8.01
N VAL A 231 1.08 -6.28 6.97
CA VAL A 231 2.28 -5.53 6.61
C VAL A 231 2.03 -4.07 6.94
N VAL A 232 2.87 -3.49 7.81
CA VAL A 232 2.89 -2.06 8.10
C VAL A 232 4.20 -1.48 7.59
N ALA A 233 4.11 -0.63 6.57
CA ALA A 233 5.21 0.18 6.09
C ALA A 233 4.94 1.65 6.40
N SER A 234 5.83 2.53 5.96
CA SER A 234 5.60 3.97 6.05
C SER A 234 6.15 4.72 4.84
N ALA A 235 5.47 5.80 4.48
CA ALA A 235 6.00 6.84 3.62
C ALA A 235 6.45 8.04 4.48
N HIS A 236 7.36 8.85 3.96
CA HIS A 236 7.78 10.08 4.61
C HIS A 236 7.95 11.22 3.63
N THR A 237 7.60 12.43 4.04
CA THR A 237 7.99 13.69 3.39
C THR A 237 9.30 14.23 3.98
N GLU A 238 10.00 15.09 3.22
CA GLU A 238 11.12 15.87 3.76
C GLU A 238 10.65 16.65 4.98
N GLY A 239 11.26 16.39 6.16
CA GLY A 239 10.77 16.85 7.46
C GLY A 239 10.24 15.75 8.41
N ARG A 240 10.31 14.47 7.99
CA ARG A 240 10.06 13.25 8.81
C ARG A 240 8.61 12.99 9.24
N GLN A 241 7.60 13.57 8.58
CA GLN A 241 6.22 13.14 8.86
C GLN A 241 6.02 11.73 8.30
N LEU A 242 5.76 10.75 9.19
CA LEU A 242 5.49 9.39 8.78
C LEU A 242 4.00 9.20 8.49
N ARG A 243 3.72 8.61 7.32
CA ARG A 243 2.40 8.11 6.98
C ARG A 243 2.43 6.59 6.94
N PRO A 244 1.79 5.90 7.90
CA PRO A 244 1.65 4.46 7.86
C PRO A 244 0.94 4.00 6.59
N LEU A 245 1.44 2.91 6.02
CA LEU A 245 0.83 2.18 4.91
C LEU A 245 0.56 0.78 5.43
N MET A 246 -0.71 0.40 5.62
CA MET A 246 -1.07 -0.89 6.17
C MET A 246 -1.82 -1.73 5.14
N TYR A 247 -1.52 -3.03 5.10
CA TYR A 247 -2.32 -4.02 4.39
C TYR A 247 -2.40 -5.30 5.22
N THR A 248 -3.58 -5.91 5.30
CA THR A 248 -3.76 -7.23 5.90
C THR A 248 -4.18 -8.21 4.83
N LEU A 249 -3.29 -9.16 4.53
CA LEU A 249 -3.56 -10.27 3.64
C LEU A 249 -4.24 -11.40 4.41
N ASP A 250 -5.31 -11.97 3.87
CA ASP A 250 -5.76 -13.32 4.20
C ASP A 250 -5.16 -14.31 3.18
N ALA A 251 -4.25 -15.20 3.60
CA ALA A 251 -3.57 -16.09 2.68
C ALA A 251 -4.52 -17.09 2.00
N SER A 252 -5.69 -17.39 2.59
CA SER A 252 -6.71 -18.26 1.99
C SER A 252 -7.32 -17.64 0.72
N MET A 253 -7.19 -16.32 0.57
CA MET A 253 -7.71 -15.56 -0.56
C MET A 253 -6.77 -15.52 -1.76
N LEU A 254 -5.52 -15.97 -1.60
CA LEU A 254 -4.56 -16.18 -2.69
C LEU A 254 -4.98 -17.35 -3.57
N THR A 255 -5.87 -17.08 -4.53
CA THR A 255 -6.28 -18.07 -5.52
C THR A 255 -5.42 -17.99 -6.79
N PRO A 256 -5.08 -19.13 -7.41
CA PRO A 256 -4.26 -19.16 -8.61
C PRO A 256 -4.87 -18.41 -9.81
N ASP A 257 -6.19 -18.22 -9.81
CA ASP A 257 -6.95 -17.67 -10.95
C ASP A 257 -6.62 -16.20 -11.24
N TRP A 258 -6.15 -15.44 -10.26
CA TRP A 258 -5.86 -14.01 -10.39
C TRP A 258 -4.38 -13.67 -10.20
N THR A 259 -3.49 -14.64 -10.42
CA THR A 259 -2.06 -14.37 -10.49
C THR A 259 -1.75 -13.33 -11.57
N GLU A 260 -0.70 -12.53 -11.35
CA GLU A 260 -0.24 -11.51 -12.30
C GLU A 260 0.11 -12.13 -13.67
N ASP A 261 0.60 -13.37 -13.69
CA ASP A 261 0.90 -14.09 -14.92
C ASP A 261 -0.38 -14.46 -15.69
N ARG A 262 -1.43 -14.92 -15.01
CA ARG A 262 -2.74 -15.19 -15.64
C ARG A 262 -3.41 -13.92 -16.11
N LEU A 263 -3.41 -12.86 -15.30
CA LEU A 263 -3.94 -11.55 -15.69
C LEU A 263 -3.21 -11.01 -16.92
N LYS A 264 -1.87 -11.05 -16.94
CA LYS A 264 -1.07 -10.64 -18.09
C LYS A 264 -1.38 -11.47 -19.34
N LYS A 265 -1.54 -12.79 -19.20
CA LYS A 265 -1.94 -13.67 -20.31
C LYS A 265 -3.32 -13.29 -20.84
N ARG A 266 -4.31 -13.08 -19.95
CA ARG A 266 -5.66 -12.67 -20.32
C ARG A 266 -5.66 -11.31 -21.02
N LEU A 267 -4.97 -10.31 -20.48
CA LEU A 267 -4.82 -8.99 -21.10
C LEU A 267 -4.16 -9.06 -22.49
N LYS A 268 -3.13 -9.90 -22.65
CA LYS A 268 -2.53 -10.14 -23.97
C LYS A 268 -3.54 -10.72 -24.96
N THR A 269 -4.42 -11.60 -24.53
CA THR A 269 -5.48 -12.17 -25.38
C THR A 269 -6.55 -11.13 -25.75
N VAL A 270 -7.04 -10.34 -24.80
CA VAL A 270 -8.20 -9.45 -25.03
C VAL A 270 -7.83 -8.08 -25.60
N LEU A 271 -6.66 -7.55 -25.25
CA LEU A 271 -6.19 -6.24 -25.67
C LEU A 271 -4.94 -6.31 -26.55
N GLY A 272 -4.18 -7.40 -26.55
CA GLY A 272 -2.94 -7.54 -27.30
C GLY A 272 -1.68 -7.18 -26.50
N THR A 273 -0.53 -7.24 -27.16
CA THR A 273 0.77 -6.91 -26.57
C THR A 273 0.84 -5.44 -26.14
N GLY A 274 1.48 -5.16 -25.01
CA GLY A 274 1.60 -3.81 -24.46
C GLY A 274 0.40 -3.36 -23.60
N ALA A 275 -0.59 -4.22 -23.40
CA ALA A 275 -1.66 -3.97 -22.46
C ALA A 275 -1.13 -3.92 -21.01
N GLN A 276 -1.64 -2.97 -20.23
CA GLN A 276 -1.31 -2.79 -18.83
C GLN A 276 -2.55 -2.49 -17.99
N VAL A 277 -2.55 -2.95 -16.74
CA VAL A 277 -3.60 -2.61 -15.78
C VAL A 277 -3.44 -1.14 -15.41
N ALA A 278 -4.47 -0.34 -15.70
CA ALA A 278 -4.51 1.07 -15.37
C ALA A 278 -5.15 1.30 -14.01
N PHE A 279 -6.19 0.54 -13.66
CA PHE A 279 -6.87 0.63 -12.36
C PHE A 279 -7.34 -0.76 -11.89
N ARG A 280 -7.26 -0.99 -10.58
CA ARG A 280 -7.82 -2.17 -9.90
C ARG A 280 -8.93 -1.67 -8.98
N GLY A 281 -10.13 -2.23 -9.10
CA GLY A 281 -11.24 -1.95 -8.19
C GLY A 281 -10.92 -2.31 -6.75
N LYS A 282 -11.74 -1.84 -5.80
CA LYS A 282 -11.59 -2.23 -4.39
C LYS A 282 -11.61 -3.75 -4.24
N ALA A 283 -10.97 -4.23 -3.19
CA ALA A 283 -11.00 -5.64 -2.83
C ALA A 283 -12.41 -6.06 -2.41
N ASP A 284 -12.89 -7.19 -2.94
CA ASP A 284 -14.11 -7.88 -2.49
C ASP A 284 -13.88 -8.54 -1.12
N SER A 285 -14.92 -9.18 -0.57
CA SER A 285 -14.83 -9.95 0.68
C SER A 285 -13.85 -11.13 0.62
N ARG A 286 -13.29 -11.43 -0.56
CA ARG A 286 -12.23 -12.40 -0.79
C ARG A 286 -10.91 -11.72 -1.16
N ASN A 287 -10.69 -10.47 -0.78
CA ASN A 287 -9.48 -9.67 -1.06
C ASN A 287 -9.04 -9.65 -2.53
N ARG A 288 -9.98 -9.81 -3.48
CA ARG A 288 -9.70 -9.73 -4.92
C ARG A 288 -10.28 -8.43 -5.47
N PRO A 289 -9.60 -7.73 -6.40
CA PRO A 289 -10.19 -6.58 -7.07
C PRO A 289 -11.53 -6.95 -7.71
N GLU A 290 -12.57 -6.17 -7.43
CA GLU A 290 -13.92 -6.37 -7.98
C GLU A 290 -13.93 -6.29 -9.51
N PHE A 291 -13.04 -5.47 -10.08
CA PHE A 291 -12.80 -5.34 -11.51
C PHE A 291 -11.38 -4.89 -11.80
N PHE A 292 -10.99 -5.00 -13.08
CA PHE A 292 -9.76 -4.44 -13.62
C PHE A 292 -10.08 -3.56 -14.81
N LEU A 293 -9.61 -2.32 -14.80
CA LEU A 293 -9.56 -1.49 -16.00
C LEU A 293 -8.14 -1.55 -16.55
N ALA A 294 -7.99 -2.10 -17.74
CA ALA A 294 -6.71 -2.19 -18.43
C ALA A 294 -6.77 -1.44 -19.77
N VAL A 295 -5.62 -0.92 -20.17
CA VAL A 295 -5.49 -0.07 -21.35
C VAL A 295 -4.31 -0.50 -22.20
N ARG A 296 -4.34 -0.14 -23.48
CA ARG A 296 -3.23 -0.30 -24.42
C ARG A 296 -3.01 0.99 -25.18
N GLY A 297 -1.76 1.42 -25.23
CA GLY A 297 -1.34 2.63 -25.95
C GLY A 297 -1.87 3.92 -25.32
N GLY A 298 -1.45 5.05 -25.89
CA GLY A 298 -1.75 6.38 -25.37
C GLY A 298 -1.14 6.68 -23.99
N SER A 299 -1.77 7.60 -23.26
CA SER A 299 -1.30 8.13 -21.98
C SER A 299 -2.45 8.32 -21.01
N PHE A 300 -2.24 7.94 -19.75
CA PHE A 300 -3.19 8.12 -18.66
C PHE A 300 -2.46 8.41 -17.35
N SER A 301 -3.21 8.97 -16.40
CA SER A 301 -2.83 9.23 -15.03
C SER A 301 -3.83 8.60 -14.08
N THR A 302 -3.37 8.24 -12.89
CA THR A 302 -4.20 7.74 -11.79
C THR A 302 -3.92 8.57 -10.54
N ASN A 303 -4.96 8.97 -9.82
CA ASN A 303 -4.86 9.74 -8.59
C ASN A 303 -5.02 8.84 -7.35
N GLY A 304 -4.87 9.39 -6.14
CA GLY A 304 -5.03 8.66 -4.88
C GLY A 304 -6.50 8.57 -4.39
N PRO A 305 -6.84 7.64 -3.45
CA PRO A 305 -8.17 7.61 -2.85
C PRO A 305 -8.59 8.99 -2.34
N GLY A 306 -9.84 9.38 -2.57
CA GLY A 306 -10.37 10.72 -2.24
C GLY A 306 -10.03 11.82 -3.26
N GLU A 307 -9.20 11.54 -4.28
CA GLU A 307 -8.91 12.46 -5.37
C GLU A 307 -9.65 12.04 -6.65
N ALA A 308 -10.55 12.91 -7.12
CA ALA A 308 -11.26 12.76 -8.38
C ALA A 308 -10.56 13.57 -9.50
N PRO A 309 -10.44 13.03 -10.72
CA PRO A 309 -10.79 11.66 -11.12
C PRO A 309 -9.77 10.63 -10.63
N ARG A 310 -10.21 9.41 -10.33
CA ARG A 310 -9.31 8.29 -9.95
C ARG A 310 -8.40 7.87 -11.10
N LEU A 311 -8.90 7.96 -12.32
CA LEU A 311 -8.16 7.72 -13.56
C LEU A 311 -8.64 8.70 -14.62
N SER A 312 -7.70 9.28 -15.36
CA SER A 312 -7.98 10.11 -16.53
C SER A 312 -6.93 9.87 -17.63
N GLY A 313 -7.32 9.88 -18.89
CA GLY A 313 -6.37 9.73 -19.98
C GLY A 313 -6.99 9.48 -21.33
N THR A 314 -6.16 9.46 -22.37
CA THR A 314 -6.54 9.07 -23.73
C THR A 314 -5.71 7.87 -24.16
N VAL A 315 -6.39 6.77 -24.48
CA VAL A 315 -5.80 5.45 -24.77
C VAL A 315 -6.30 4.91 -26.10
N ASP A 316 -5.58 3.98 -26.71
CA ASP A 316 -5.97 3.48 -28.04
C ASP A 316 -7.02 2.36 -27.91
N ARG A 317 -6.89 1.52 -26.88
CA ARG A 317 -7.87 0.48 -26.52
C ARG A 317 -7.95 0.34 -25.01
N PHE A 318 -9.09 -0.12 -24.53
CA PHE A 318 -9.27 -0.46 -23.11
C PHE A 318 -10.20 -1.66 -22.95
N VAL A 319 -10.13 -2.29 -21.78
CA VAL A 319 -11.00 -3.38 -21.36
C VAL A 319 -11.31 -3.25 -19.88
N ILE A 320 -12.56 -3.54 -19.51
CA ILE A 320 -13.01 -3.76 -18.15
C ILE A 320 -13.19 -5.26 -17.99
N LEU A 321 -12.45 -5.85 -17.06
CA LEU A 321 -12.61 -7.25 -16.66
C LEU A 321 -13.30 -7.32 -15.30
N ASP A 322 -14.21 -8.27 -15.10
CA ASP A 322 -14.74 -8.60 -13.77
C ASP A 322 -13.70 -9.32 -12.90
N ALA A 323 -14.04 -9.57 -11.63
CA ALA A 323 -13.23 -10.35 -10.70
C ALA A 323 -12.90 -11.79 -11.17
N LYS A 324 -13.60 -12.31 -12.19
CA LYS A 324 -13.35 -13.62 -12.82
C LYS A 324 -12.51 -13.51 -14.11
N GLY A 325 -12.11 -12.29 -14.52
CA GLY A 325 -11.36 -12.05 -15.75
C GLY A 325 -12.21 -12.08 -17.03
N ARG A 326 -13.54 -12.07 -16.92
CA ARG A 326 -14.46 -11.96 -18.07
C ARG A 326 -14.54 -10.51 -18.51
N VAL A 327 -14.63 -10.27 -19.81
CA VAL A 327 -14.75 -8.91 -20.35
C VAL A 327 -16.18 -8.42 -20.12
N CYS A 328 -16.33 -7.34 -19.37
CA CYS A 328 -17.59 -6.62 -19.25
C CYS A 328 -17.75 -5.62 -20.40
N PHE A 329 -16.71 -4.81 -20.63
CA PHE A 329 -16.67 -3.83 -21.72
C PHE A 329 -15.30 -3.77 -22.35
N ARG A 330 -15.24 -3.47 -23.65
CA ARG A 330 -13.99 -3.15 -24.36
C ARG A 330 -14.21 -2.11 -25.43
N GLY A 331 -13.28 -1.18 -25.56
CA GLY A 331 -13.23 -0.26 -26.71
C GLY A 331 -12.44 -0.86 -27.87
N ASN A 332 -13.03 -0.93 -29.07
CA ASN A 332 -12.38 -1.39 -30.30
C ASN A 332 -12.65 -0.45 -31.50
N ILE A 333 -12.20 -0.81 -32.71
CA ILE A 333 -12.41 0.07 -33.89
C ILE A 333 -13.88 0.38 -34.21
N ALA A 334 -14.82 -0.45 -33.73
CA ALA A 334 -16.26 -0.30 -33.98
C ALA A 334 -16.98 0.50 -32.88
N GLY A 335 -16.31 0.78 -31.76
CA GLY A 335 -16.89 1.45 -30.60
C GLY A 335 -16.87 0.61 -29.33
N LEU A 336 -17.81 0.86 -28.42
CA LEU A 336 -17.88 0.18 -27.13
C LEU A 336 -18.63 -1.16 -27.24
N VAL A 337 -17.95 -2.25 -26.90
CA VAL A 337 -18.51 -3.61 -26.95
C VAL A 337 -18.68 -4.17 -25.54
N ARG A 338 -19.89 -4.61 -25.22
CA ARG A 338 -20.27 -5.30 -23.98
C ARG A 338 -20.15 -6.82 -24.13
N ASP A 339 -19.68 -7.50 -23.10
CA ASP A 339 -19.59 -8.97 -23.00
C ASP A 339 -18.91 -9.64 -24.21
N GLU A 340 -17.87 -8.99 -24.76
CA GLU A 340 -17.13 -9.36 -25.98
C GLU A 340 -17.92 -9.33 -27.30
N GLN A 341 -19.25 -9.32 -27.27
CA GLN A 341 -20.10 -9.62 -28.43
C GLN A 341 -21.05 -8.48 -28.83
N VAL A 342 -21.53 -7.67 -27.88
CA VAL A 342 -22.62 -6.72 -28.13
C VAL A 342 -22.05 -5.33 -28.34
N LEU A 343 -22.08 -4.83 -29.57
CA LEU A 343 -21.76 -3.43 -29.87
C LEU A 343 -22.91 -2.54 -29.35
N LEU A 344 -22.60 -1.59 -28.47
CA LEU A 344 -23.63 -0.75 -27.82
C LEU A 344 -24.29 0.23 -28.79
N ASP A 345 -23.53 0.74 -29.76
CA ASP A 345 -24.05 1.65 -30.79
C ASP A 345 -23.59 1.20 -32.18
N PRO A 346 -24.40 0.36 -32.87
CA PRO A 346 -24.09 -0.12 -34.21
C PRO A 346 -24.11 0.95 -35.29
N SER A 347 -24.62 2.15 -35.02
CA SER A 347 -24.69 3.24 -36.00
C SER A 347 -23.33 3.91 -36.23
N ILE A 348 -22.39 3.74 -35.29
CA ILE A 348 -21.06 4.33 -35.38
C ILE A 348 -20.20 3.54 -36.38
N PRO A 349 -19.67 4.18 -37.44
CA PRO A 349 -18.83 3.49 -38.40
C PRO A 349 -17.50 3.05 -37.75
N LYS A 350 -16.94 1.96 -38.29
CA LYS A 350 -15.63 1.47 -37.86
C LYS A 350 -14.54 2.47 -38.24
N ASP A 351 -13.75 2.89 -37.26
CA ASP A 351 -12.61 3.77 -37.46
C ASP A 351 -11.33 3.09 -36.93
N PRO A 352 -10.38 2.72 -37.82
CA PRO A 352 -9.08 2.19 -37.42
C PRO A 352 -8.30 3.11 -36.48
N GLY A 353 -8.47 4.43 -36.62
CA GLY A 353 -7.89 5.48 -35.80
C GLY A 353 -8.65 5.77 -34.50
N ALA A 354 -9.72 5.02 -34.19
CA ALA A 354 -10.51 5.24 -32.98
C ALA A 354 -9.68 5.12 -31.70
N ARG A 355 -9.78 6.13 -30.84
CA ARG A 355 -9.18 6.20 -29.50
C ARG A 355 -10.26 6.44 -28.44
N TYR A 356 -9.88 6.36 -27.18
CA TYR A 356 -10.79 6.48 -26.05
C TYR A 356 -10.26 7.44 -25.00
N ARG A 357 -11.05 8.45 -24.64
CA ARG A 357 -10.82 9.20 -23.42
C ARG A 357 -11.56 8.53 -22.28
N LEU A 358 -10.84 8.22 -21.21
CA LEU A 358 -11.38 7.55 -20.02
C LEU A 358 -11.35 8.52 -18.86
N LEU A 359 -12.45 8.58 -18.11
CA LEU A 359 -12.56 9.32 -16.85
C LEU A 359 -13.28 8.45 -15.83
N LEU A 360 -12.53 7.91 -14.85
CA LEU A 360 -13.09 7.15 -13.74
C LEU A 360 -13.24 8.07 -12.52
N LEU A 361 -14.47 8.25 -12.07
CA LEU A 361 -14.84 8.90 -10.82
C LEU A 361 -15.18 7.82 -9.79
N GLU A 362 -14.72 8.01 -8.55
CA GLU A 362 -15.10 7.19 -7.39
C GLU A 362 -15.39 8.16 -6.25
N GLU A 363 -16.67 8.35 -5.95
CA GLU A 363 -17.13 9.18 -4.84
C GLU A 363 -17.40 8.28 -3.64
N GLU A 364 -16.67 8.49 -2.55
CA GLU A 364 -16.99 7.88 -1.27
C GLU A 364 -18.09 8.70 -0.60
N GLN A 365 -19.30 8.14 -0.53
CA GLN A 365 -20.34 8.67 0.34
C GLN A 365 -20.12 8.15 1.76
N LYS A 366 -20.27 9.04 2.74
CA LYS A 366 -20.38 8.62 4.15
C LYS A 366 -21.63 7.74 4.24
N ASP A 367 -21.44 6.50 4.67
CA ASP A 367 -22.48 5.50 4.93
C ASP A 367 -23.06 4.71 3.73
N SER A 368 -22.52 4.85 2.51
CA SER A 368 -22.94 4.02 1.37
C SER A 368 -21.78 3.46 0.54
N GLN A 369 -22.06 2.47 -0.32
CA GLN A 369 -21.04 1.95 -1.23
C GLN A 369 -20.58 3.06 -2.20
N PRO A 370 -19.28 3.13 -2.54
CA PRO A 370 -18.76 4.20 -3.37
C PRO A 370 -19.45 4.21 -4.73
N ILE A 371 -19.94 5.38 -5.14
CA ILE A 371 -20.47 5.58 -6.49
C ILE A 371 -19.27 5.61 -7.43
N ARG A 372 -19.24 4.71 -8.39
CA ARG A 372 -18.20 4.68 -9.42
C ARG A 372 -18.85 4.92 -10.77
N VAL A 373 -18.35 5.94 -11.48
CA VAL A 373 -18.79 6.28 -12.83
C VAL A 373 -17.56 6.31 -13.72
N LEU A 374 -17.61 5.55 -14.81
CA LEU A 374 -16.61 5.58 -15.85
C LEU A 374 -17.22 6.20 -17.11
N THR A 375 -16.81 7.43 -17.41
CA THR A 375 -17.12 8.08 -18.67
C THR A 375 -16.10 7.66 -19.72
N VAL A 376 -16.60 7.29 -20.90
CA VAL A 376 -15.81 6.84 -22.05
C VAL A 376 -16.20 7.69 -23.27
N ASP A 377 -15.32 8.60 -23.69
CA ASP A 377 -15.49 9.26 -24.99
C ASP A 377 -14.79 8.44 -26.06
N GLN A 378 -15.53 8.01 -27.08
CA GLN A 378 -14.96 7.49 -28.32
C GLN A 378 -14.53 8.66 -29.20
N LEU A 379 -13.24 8.71 -29.50
CA LEU A 379 -12.62 9.71 -30.37
C LEU A 379 -12.37 9.10 -31.75
N ASN A 380 -12.59 9.86 -32.81
CA ASN A 380 -12.18 9.48 -34.17
C ASN A 380 -10.66 9.71 -34.40
N GLY A 381 -10.16 9.37 -35.58
CA GLY A 381 -8.76 9.61 -35.98
C GLY A 381 -8.30 11.08 -35.95
N GLU A 382 -9.24 12.04 -35.91
CA GLU A 382 -8.97 13.48 -35.77
C GLU A 382 -9.01 13.95 -34.30
N GLY A 383 -9.30 13.05 -33.35
CA GLY A 383 -9.42 13.37 -31.93
C GLY A 383 -10.76 14.01 -31.52
N ARG A 384 -11.76 14.04 -32.41
CA ARG A 384 -13.11 14.56 -32.12
C ARG A 384 -13.95 13.47 -31.45
N THR A 385 -14.72 13.86 -30.44
CA THR A 385 -15.67 12.94 -29.78
C THR A 385 -16.81 12.60 -30.72
N VAL A 386 -17.00 11.30 -30.96
CA VAL A 386 -18.10 10.75 -31.77
C VAL A 386 -19.26 10.34 -30.88
N LYS A 387 -18.96 9.75 -29.71
CA LYS A 387 -19.94 9.29 -28.74
C LYS A 387 -19.33 9.31 -27.34
N THR A 388 -20.15 9.65 -26.35
CA THR A 388 -19.82 9.49 -24.94
C THR A 388 -20.70 8.39 -24.37
N TYR A 389 -20.08 7.47 -23.61
CA TYR A 389 -20.75 6.42 -22.87
C TYR A 389 -20.53 6.64 -21.38
N GLU A 390 -21.58 6.47 -20.59
CA GLU A 390 -21.49 6.49 -19.14
C GLU A 390 -21.71 5.08 -18.59
N LEU A 391 -20.71 4.59 -17.85
CA LEU A 391 -20.76 3.29 -17.20
C LEU A 391 -20.85 3.49 -15.69
N SER A 392 -22.00 3.20 -15.09
CA SER A 392 -22.23 3.25 -13.65
C SER A 392 -21.86 1.91 -13.00
N TRP A 393 -21.37 1.92 -11.77
CA TRP A 393 -21.12 0.69 -11.02
C TRP A 393 -22.38 0.24 -10.29
N ASP A 394 -22.78 -0.99 -10.54
CA ASP A 394 -23.81 -1.67 -9.77
C ASP A 394 -23.16 -2.43 -8.59
N PRO A 395 -23.41 -2.00 -7.34
CA PRO A 395 -22.85 -2.63 -6.14
C PRO A 395 -23.38 -4.05 -5.91
N GLU A 396 -24.61 -4.35 -6.33
CA GLU A 396 -25.24 -5.66 -6.13
C GLU A 396 -24.70 -6.68 -7.13
N ALA A 397 -24.69 -6.32 -8.42
CA ALA A 397 -24.13 -7.19 -9.46
C ALA A 397 -22.60 -7.22 -9.47
N LYS A 398 -21.94 -6.28 -8.78
CA LYS A 398 -20.50 -6.06 -8.80
C LYS A 398 -19.95 -5.93 -10.22
N SER A 399 -20.61 -5.11 -11.03
CA SER A 399 -20.25 -4.89 -12.42
C SER A 399 -20.61 -3.48 -12.86
N PHE A 400 -19.97 -3.01 -13.94
CA PHE A 400 -20.42 -1.79 -14.60
C PHE A 400 -21.69 -2.07 -15.43
N ARG A 401 -22.61 -1.12 -15.45
CA ARG A 401 -23.79 -1.07 -16.32
C ARG A 401 -23.71 0.16 -17.21
N TYR A 402 -24.26 0.07 -18.41
CA TYR A 402 -24.35 1.21 -19.33
C TYR A 402 -25.62 1.99 -19.02
N GLU A 403 -25.48 3.27 -18.69
CA GLU A 403 -26.57 4.23 -18.56
C GLU A 403 -26.76 4.86 -19.95
N GLY A 404 -27.93 4.64 -20.56
CA GLY A 404 -28.21 4.88 -21.99
C GLY A 404 -27.94 6.30 -22.49
#